data_AF-A0A392MAA0-F1
#
_entry.id   AF-A0A392MAA0-F1
#
_cell.length_a   1.000
_cell.length_b   1.000
_cell.length_c   1.000
_cell.angle_alpha   90.00
_cell.angle_beta   90.00
_cell.angle_gamma   90.00
#
_symmetry.space_group_name_H-M   'P 1'
#
loop_
_entity.id
_entity.type
_entity.pdbx_description
1 polymer ?
#
loop_
_entity_poly.entity_id
_entity_poly.type
_entity_poly.pdbx_seq_one_letter_code
_entity_poly.pdbx_strand_id
1 'polypeptide(L)' 'MEAATITADPIPLLTPYKMGKFNLAHRVVLAPLTRMRSYNNVPQPIAIEYYSQRASKGG' A
#
# COMPACT_ATOMS: atom_id res chain seq x y z
N MET A 1 9.05 -6.24 40.89
CA MET A 1 9.38 -6.81 39.56
C MET A 1 8.44 -6.13 38.57
N GLU A 2 8.81 -4.92 38.14
CA GLU A 2 7.97 -4.08 37.27
C GLU A 2 8.36 -4.37 35.83
N ALA A 3 7.45 -4.95 35.05
CA ALA A 3 7.67 -5.24 33.64
C ALA A 3 7.59 -3.93 32.84
N ALA A 4 8.72 -3.47 32.31
CA ALA A 4 8.77 -2.33 31.40
C ALA A 4 8.01 -2.66 30.10
N THR A 5 6.79 -2.14 29.96
CA THR A 5 6.07 -2.13 28.69
C THR A 5 6.81 -1.21 27.72
N ILE A 6 7.43 -1.79 26.70
CA ILE A 6 8.04 -1.07 25.60
C ILE A 6 6.90 -0.43 24.79
N THR A 7 6.54 0.81 25.09
CA THR A 7 5.72 1.62 24.18
C THR A 7 6.60 2.00 23.01
N ALA A 8 6.73 1.08 22.05
CA ALA A 8 7.38 1.38 20.78
C ALA A 8 6.64 2.57 20.16
N ASP A 9 7.37 3.64 19.85
CA ASP A 9 6.81 4.75 19.10
C ASP A 9 6.10 4.20 17.85
N PRO A 10 4.88 4.66 17.54
CA PRO A 10 4.14 4.12 16.42
C PRO A 10 4.96 4.30 15.15
N ILE A 11 5.24 3.19 14.46
CA ILE A 11 6.04 3.19 13.23
C ILE A 11 5.44 4.23 12.27
N PRO A 12 6.15 5.33 11.97
CA PRO A 12 5.55 6.47 11.25
C PRO A 12 4.92 6.09 9.91
N LEU A 13 5.45 5.06 9.25
CA LEU A 13 4.97 4.52 7.98
C LEU A 13 3.58 3.86 8.07
N LEU A 14 3.22 3.28 9.22
CA LEU A 14 1.95 2.59 9.43
C LEU A 14 0.87 3.51 10.03
N THR A 15 1.16 4.81 10.15
CA THR A 15 0.19 5.78 10.66
C THR A 15 -0.79 6.20 9.55
N PRO A 16 -2.08 6.39 9.87
CA PRO A 16 -3.06 6.89 8.91
C PRO A 16 -2.68 8.24 8.31
N TYR A 17 -3.04 8.45 7.05
CA TYR A 17 -2.77 9.70 6.32
C TYR A 17 -3.93 10.10 5.43
N LYS A 18 -4.30 11.38 5.47
CA LYS A 18 -5.36 11.94 4.62
C LYS A 18 -4.75 12.51 3.35
N MET A 19 -5.00 11.85 2.23
CA MET A 19 -4.57 12.27 0.89
C MET A 19 -5.76 12.83 0.11
N GLY A 20 -5.96 14.14 0.18
CA GLY A 20 -7.07 14.81 -0.51
C GLY A 20 -8.44 14.27 -0.07
N LYS A 21 -9.11 13.53 -0.95
CA LYS A 21 -10.41 12.88 -0.69
C LYS A 21 -10.28 11.47 -0.07
N PHE A 22 -9.08 10.90 -0.06
CA PHE A 22 -8.83 9.55 0.43
C PHE A 22 -8.26 9.57 1.85
N ASN A 23 -8.73 8.65 2.68
CA ASN A 23 -8.16 8.38 4.00
C ASN A 23 -7.40 7.05 3.92
N LEU A 24 -6.07 7.12 3.89
CA LEU A 24 -5.19 5.96 3.82
C LEU A 24 -4.91 5.43 5.22
N ALA A 25 -4.94 4.12 5.38
CA ALA A 25 -4.60 3.48 6.65
C ALA A 25 -3.09 3.53 6.95
N HIS A 26 -2.26 3.68 5.93
CA HIS A 26 -0.81 3.70 6.02
C HIS A 26 -0.19 4.57 4.91
N ARG A 27 1.13 4.79 4.99
CA ARG A 27 1.88 5.67 4.08
C ARG A 27 2.70 4.89 3.04
N VAL A 28 2.40 3.60 2.84
CA VAL A 28 3.05 2.78 1.82
C VAL A 28 2.23 2.88 0.54
N VAL A 29 2.90 3.15 -0.58
CA VAL A 29 2.24 3.35 -1.87
C VAL A 29 2.97 2.57 -2.96
N LEU A 30 2.20 2.04 -3.91
CA LEU A 30 2.74 1.46 -5.13
C LEU A 30 3.03 2.58 -6.14
N ALA A 31 4.31 2.89 -6.32
CA ALA A 31 4.76 3.82 -7.34
C ALA A 31 4.37 3.36 -8.76
N PRO A 32 4.24 4.27 -9.74
CA PRO A 32 4.00 3.89 -11.12
C PRO A 32 5.23 3.14 -11.69
N LEU A 33 5.01 1.90 -12.12
CA LEU A 33 6.06 1.03 -12.66
C LEU A 33 5.64 0.50 -14.03
N THR A 34 6.47 0.76 -15.05
CA THR A 34 6.28 0.19 -16.39
C THR A 34 6.59 -1.30 -16.36
N ARG A 35 5.61 -2.14 -16.70
CA ARG A 35 5.75 -3.62 -16.68
C ARG A 35 5.88 -4.28 -18.05
N MET A 36 5.65 -3.54 -19.14
CA MET A 36 5.68 -4.06 -20.53
C MET A 36 4.81 -5.31 -20.75
N ARG A 37 3.65 -5.39 -20.08
CA ARG A 37 2.70 -6.53 -20.16
C ARG A 37 1.36 -6.16 -20.80
N SER A 38 1.35 -5.09 -21.60
CA SER A 38 0.17 -4.58 -22.29
C SER A 38 0.36 -4.78 -23.79
N TYR A 39 -0.56 -5.52 -24.43
CA TYR A 39 -0.58 -5.68 -25.88
C TYR A 39 -1.57 -4.69 -26.47
N ASN A 40 -1.18 -3.93 -27.49
CA ASN A 40 -2.00 -2.88 -28.10
C ASN A 40 -2.57 -1.85 -27.10
N ASN A 41 -1.81 -1.53 -26.05
CA ASN A 41 -2.25 -0.66 -24.94
C ASN A 41 -3.44 -1.21 -24.13
N VAL A 42 -3.80 -2.48 -24.31
CA VAL A 42 -4.87 -3.15 -23.56
C VAL A 42 -4.29 -3.95 -22.39
N PRO A 43 -4.71 -3.66 -21.13
CA PRO A 43 -4.36 -4.46 -19.98
C PRO A 43 -4.76 -5.92 -20.16
N GLN A 44 -3.82 -6.83 -19.93
CA GLN A 44 -4.06 -8.27 -19.99
C GLN A 44 -4.63 -8.79 -18.66
N PRO A 45 -5.28 -9.96 -18.62
CA PRO A 45 -5.87 -10.53 -17.40
C PRO A 45 -4.89 -10.61 -16.21
N ILE A 46 -3.60 -10.84 -16.48
CA ILE A 46 -2.54 -10.85 -15.45
C ILE A 46 -2.39 -9.51 -14.70
N ALA A 47 -2.86 -8.39 -15.27
CA ALA A 47 -2.87 -7.11 -14.59
C ALA A 47 -3.79 -7.13 -13.36
N ILE A 48 -4.90 -7.86 -13.42
CA ILE A 48 -5.87 -7.97 -12.33
C ILE A 48 -5.21 -8.65 -11.13
N GLU A 49 -4.63 -9.84 -11.34
CA GLU A 49 -3.90 -10.57 -10.30
C GLU A 49 -2.70 -9.78 -9.79
N TYR A 50 -2.01 -9.06 -10.67
CA TYR A 50 -0.85 -8.25 -10.30
C TYR A 50 -1.20 -7.13 -9.31
N TYR A 51 -2.29 -6.41 -9.57
CA TYR A 51 -2.74 -5.32 -8.70
C TYR A 51 -3.48 -5.83 -7.46
N SER A 52 -4.23 -6.95 -7.56
CA SER A 52 -4.91 -7.53 -6.39
C SER A 52 -3.92 -7.98 -5.31
N GLN A 53 -2.79 -8.58 -5.71
CA GLN A 53 -1.73 -9.00 -4.78
C GLN A 53 -1.04 -7.83 -4.07
N ARG A 54 -1.11 -6.62 -4.63
CA ARG A 54 -0.40 -5.41 -4.12
C ARG A 54 -1.32 -4.41 -3.45
N ALA A 55 -2.63 -4.60 -3.57
CA ALA A 55 -3.61 -3.83 -2.84
C ALA A 55 -3.64 -4.31 -1.38
N SER A 56 -3.23 -3.44 -0.47
CA SER A 56 -3.34 -3.64 0.98
C SER A 56 -4.67 -3.10 1.49
N LYS A 57 -5.09 -3.56 2.68
CA LYS A 57 -6.33 -3.09 3.31
C LYS A 57 -6.18 -1.62 3.71
N GLY A 58 -7.05 -0.76 3.17
CA GLY A 58 -7.06 0.66 3.52
C GLY A 58 -6.15 1.56 2.66
N GLY A 59 -5.72 1.06 1.50
CA GLY A 59 -5.00 1.82 0.47
C GLY A 59 -3.52 1.54 0.48
#